data_AF-A0A453HJI9-F1
#
_entry.id   AF-A0A453HJI9-F1
#
_cell.length_a   1.000
_cell.length_b   1.000
_cell.length_c   1.000
_cell.angle_alpha   90.00
_cell.angle_beta   90.00
_cell.angle_gamma   90.00
#
_symmetry.space_group_name_H-M   'P 1'
#
loop_
_entity.id
_entity.type
_entity.pdbx_description
1 polymer ?
#
loop_
_entity_poly.entity_id
_entity_poly.type
_entity_poly.pdbx_seq_one_letter_code
_entity_poly.pdbx_strand_id
1 'polypeptide(L)'
;MTIQMLLNQIRGKAVVFTGHSLGGAIAALAALHYLCISSLSSSCSPSPVLCVTFGSPLLGNEALSRAILRERWGGNFCNVVSQHDVVPRLLFCPLDAVPVHVIIGMQLQQWPGHTHHTGVMTTRVVDAEQEGLRQLIQAHVRTVAMEQKLVDPESRGGSPYRPFGAYVLCSPEGAACVDNSTAAVQMLYATFAACYTRGDTTSLEAAHSCYGDLVLKMPQNLLLKRHLHAMDVLASMSNSNYDAGISLAMEASGIGSEATEATTARYWLKASKRAGRSPSLNCAGLSTRLGRITPCRAQIEWYKASFDADMGYYDAFKQQRSPKKFGKANIYRLKLGQFWDGVLTMLDNSQLPHDFHRRAKWVNAARFYQLLVEPLDIADYHRNNLHKTRGGYITHGRDRRYVRAANTIVHAWSVSSQSIHTPQV
;
A
#
# COMPACT_ATOMS: atom_id res chain seq x y z
N MET A 1 3.95 -19.89 24.71
CA MET A 1 4.09 -18.43 24.91
C MET A 1 2.92 -17.75 24.20
N THR A 2 2.02 -17.09 24.91
CA THR A 2 0.87 -16.40 24.28
C THR A 2 1.33 -15.15 23.53
N ILE A 3 0.66 -14.81 22.42
CA ILE A 3 0.95 -13.62 21.60
C ILE A 3 0.99 -12.34 22.47
N GLN A 4 0.16 -12.27 23.51
CA GLN A 4 0.14 -11.18 24.49
C GLN A 4 1.47 -11.00 25.25
N MET A 5 2.15 -12.11 25.60
CA MET A 5 3.45 -12.06 26.28
C MET A 5 4.56 -11.59 25.34
N LEU A 6 4.53 -12.02 24.08
CA LEU A 6 5.40 -11.49 23.03
C LEU A 6 5.18 -9.98 22.89
N LEU A 7 3.94 -9.53 22.70
CA LEU A 7 3.58 -8.12 22.54
C LEU A 7 4.10 -7.24 23.68
N ASN A 8 4.07 -7.73 24.93
CA ASN A 8 4.64 -7.02 26.08
C ASN A 8 6.17 -6.91 26.04
N GLN A 9 6.88 -7.93 25.53
CA GLN A 9 8.34 -7.92 25.43
C GLN A 9 8.89 -7.06 24.27
N ILE A 10 8.11 -6.87 23.20
CA ILE A 10 8.47 -6.03 22.04
C ILE A 10 7.95 -4.58 22.15
N ARG A 11 7.35 -4.21 23.29
CA ARG A 11 6.86 -2.85 23.53
C ARG A 11 8.03 -1.85 23.44
N GLY A 12 7.89 -0.85 22.57
CA GLY A 12 8.91 0.19 22.34
C GLY A 12 10.08 -0.21 21.43
N LYS A 13 10.09 -1.43 20.88
CA LYS A 13 11.12 -1.90 19.93
C LYS A 13 10.55 -1.93 18.51
N ALA A 14 11.38 -1.67 17.51
CA ALA A 14 11.04 -1.97 16.13
C ALA A 14 10.98 -3.49 15.93
N VAL A 15 9.93 -3.98 15.26
CA VAL A 15 9.72 -5.40 14.99
C VAL A 15 9.97 -5.67 13.52
N VAL A 16 10.90 -6.59 13.24
CA VAL A 16 11.21 -7.01 11.88
C VAL A 16 10.75 -8.45 11.68
N PHE A 17 9.87 -8.65 10.71
CA PHE A 17 9.52 -9.97 10.19
C PHE A 17 10.36 -10.22 8.94
N THR A 18 10.97 -11.40 8.84
CA THR A 18 11.76 -11.75 7.67
C THR A 18 11.67 -13.22 7.35
N GLY A 19 11.91 -13.55 6.09
CA GLY A 19 11.98 -14.92 5.63
C GLY A 19 12.34 -15.01 4.16
N HIS A 20 12.92 -16.15 3.80
CA HIS A 20 13.21 -16.51 2.43
C HIS A 20 12.16 -17.49 1.91
N SER A 21 11.83 -17.41 0.62
CA SER A 21 10.89 -18.31 -0.05
C SER A 21 9.54 -18.39 0.70
N LEU A 22 9.03 -19.60 0.96
CA LEU A 22 7.81 -19.83 1.76
C LEU A 22 7.88 -19.18 3.16
N GLY A 23 9.06 -19.15 3.78
CA GLY A 23 9.28 -18.46 5.05
C GLY A 23 9.00 -16.95 4.95
N GLY A 24 9.27 -16.34 3.80
CA GLY A 24 8.92 -14.95 3.51
C GLY A 24 7.41 -14.72 3.44
N ALA A 25 6.67 -15.66 2.83
CA ALA A 25 5.22 -15.61 2.79
C ALA A 25 4.61 -15.75 4.20
N ILE A 26 5.15 -16.66 5.01
CA ILE A 26 4.77 -16.82 6.42
C ILE A 26 5.09 -15.54 7.22
N ALA A 27 6.26 -14.94 7.00
CA ALA A 27 6.65 -13.69 7.66
C ALA A 27 5.70 -12.53 7.32
N ALA A 28 5.28 -12.43 6.05
CA ALA A 28 4.31 -11.43 5.63
C ALA A 28 2.91 -11.67 6.23
N LEU A 29 2.44 -12.92 6.32
CA LEU A 29 1.20 -13.25 7.04
C LEU A 29 1.30 -12.90 8.53
N ALA A 30 2.42 -13.23 9.18
CA ALA A 30 2.66 -12.92 10.58
C ALA A 30 2.68 -11.39 10.82
N ALA A 31 3.30 -10.63 9.92
CA ALA A 31 3.29 -9.17 9.97
C ALA A 31 1.88 -8.58 9.77
N LEU A 32 1.09 -9.12 8.83
CA LEU A 32 -0.31 -8.71 8.65
C LEU A 32 -1.15 -9.02 9.89
N HIS A 33 -0.99 -10.22 10.45
CA HIS A 33 -1.68 -10.62 11.68
C HIS A 33 -1.30 -9.71 12.85
N TYR A 34 -0.02 -9.38 12.99
CA TYR A 34 0.47 -8.42 13.97
C TYR A 34 -0.15 -7.03 13.77
N LEU A 35 -0.23 -6.54 12.53
CA LEU A 35 -0.83 -5.24 12.20
C LEU A 35 -2.33 -5.22 12.51
N CYS A 36 -3.05 -6.31 12.24
CA CYS A 36 -4.46 -6.48 12.61
C CYS A 36 -4.65 -6.44 14.13
N ILE A 37 -3.86 -7.20 14.89
CA ILE A 37 -3.97 -7.20 16.36
C ILE A 37 -3.58 -5.82 16.91
N SER A 38 -2.55 -5.19 16.36
CA SER A 38 -2.10 -3.86 16.79
C SER A 38 -3.07 -2.75 16.42
N SER A 39 -3.83 -2.89 15.34
CA SER A 39 -4.88 -1.92 15.00
C SER A 39 -6.11 -2.06 15.90
N LEU A 40 -6.43 -3.29 16.32
CA LEU A 40 -7.51 -3.59 17.28
C LEU A 40 -7.12 -3.24 18.73
N SER A 41 -5.83 -3.36 19.06
CA SER A 41 -5.30 -3.09 20.39
C SER A 41 -5.09 -1.59 20.57
N SER A 42 -5.93 -1.01 21.40
CA SER A 42 -6.00 0.43 21.64
C SER A 42 -4.93 1.00 22.57
N SER A 43 -4.06 0.15 23.11
CA SER A 43 -3.26 0.43 24.30
C SER A 43 -1.81 0.84 24.04
N CYS A 44 -1.41 1.05 22.79
CA CYS A 44 -0.03 1.41 22.50
C CYS A 44 0.13 2.13 21.17
N SER A 45 1.04 3.12 21.12
CA SER A 45 1.67 3.50 19.86
C SER A 45 2.22 2.22 19.24
N PRO A 46 1.75 1.79 18.05
CA PRO A 46 2.19 0.54 17.47
C PRO A 46 3.70 0.63 17.25
N SER A 47 4.42 -0.38 17.73
CA SER A 47 5.84 -0.53 17.42
C SER A 47 6.02 -0.46 15.91
N PRO A 48 7.05 0.24 15.39
CA PRO A 48 7.30 0.28 13.96
C PRO A 48 7.54 -1.16 13.46
N VAL A 49 6.79 -1.55 12.43
CA VAL A 49 6.85 -2.89 11.83
C VAL A 49 7.47 -2.79 10.46
N LEU A 50 8.43 -3.67 10.18
CA LEU A 50 8.97 -3.88 8.85
C LEU A 50 8.95 -5.37 8.53
N CYS A 51 8.43 -5.74 7.37
CA CYS A 51 8.49 -7.09 6.84
C CYS A 51 9.40 -7.07 5.60
N VAL A 52 10.54 -7.76 5.68
CA VAL A 52 11.47 -7.90 4.56
C VAL A 52 11.45 -9.35 4.10
N THR A 53 11.06 -9.60 2.85
CA THR A 53 11.01 -10.96 2.30
C THR A 53 12.04 -11.12 1.20
N PHE A 54 12.58 -12.33 1.02
CA PHE A 54 13.56 -12.65 -0.03
C PHE A 54 13.02 -13.78 -0.90
N GLY A 55 12.76 -13.52 -2.18
CA GLY A 55 12.26 -14.54 -3.10
C GLY A 55 10.91 -15.14 -2.69
N SER A 56 10.10 -14.40 -1.92
CA SER A 56 8.81 -14.90 -1.45
C SER A 56 7.80 -15.03 -2.60
N PRO A 57 6.99 -16.11 -2.63
CA PRO A 57 5.83 -16.15 -3.51
C PRO A 57 4.81 -15.07 -3.09
N LEU A 58 3.87 -14.78 -4.01
CA LEU A 58 2.75 -13.87 -3.74
C LEU A 58 1.82 -14.46 -2.67
N LEU A 59 1.15 -13.59 -1.90
CA LEU A 59 0.41 -14.02 -0.70
C LEU A 59 -1.02 -13.47 -0.62
N GLY A 60 -1.43 -12.65 -1.58
CA GLY A 60 -2.70 -11.93 -1.51
C GLY A 60 -3.44 -11.89 -2.81
N ASN A 61 -4.75 -11.67 -2.75
CA ASN A 61 -5.56 -11.34 -3.90
C ASN A 61 -5.83 -9.81 -3.97
N GLU A 62 -6.63 -9.40 -4.96
CA GLU A 62 -7.05 -8.00 -5.11
C GLU A 62 -7.74 -7.44 -3.85
N ALA A 63 -8.53 -8.25 -3.15
CA ALA A 63 -9.21 -7.81 -1.92
C ALA A 63 -8.21 -7.51 -0.79
N LEU A 64 -7.21 -8.38 -0.59
CA LEU A 64 -6.15 -8.15 0.38
C LEU A 64 -5.29 -6.94 0.01
N SER A 65 -4.89 -6.82 -1.26
CA SER A 65 -4.12 -5.66 -1.73
C SER A 65 -4.87 -4.34 -1.48
N ARG A 66 -6.18 -4.31 -1.77
CA ARG A 66 -7.05 -3.16 -1.44
C ARG A 66 -7.17 -2.90 0.05
N ALA A 67 -7.24 -3.93 0.89
CA ALA A 67 -7.28 -3.78 2.34
C ALA A 67 -5.96 -3.16 2.87
N ILE A 68 -4.81 -3.67 2.42
CA ILE A 68 -3.48 -3.16 2.78
C ILE A 68 -3.31 -1.70 2.33
N LEU A 69 -3.83 -1.33 1.15
CA LEU A 69 -3.83 0.05 0.68
C LEU A 69 -4.73 0.96 1.52
N ARG A 70 -5.93 0.50 1.88
CA ARG A 70 -6.89 1.25 2.74
C ARG A 70 -6.31 1.51 4.13
N GLU A 71 -5.72 0.49 4.73
CA GLU A 71 -5.09 0.57 6.06
C GLU A 71 -3.69 1.22 6.00
N ARG A 72 -3.20 1.50 4.79
CA ARG A 72 -1.89 2.14 4.53
C ARG A 72 -0.72 1.35 5.10
N TRP A 73 -0.87 0.03 5.11
CA TRP A 73 0.15 -0.92 5.59
C TRP A 73 1.22 -1.24 4.54
N GLY A 74 1.01 -0.86 3.27
CA GLY A 74 1.96 -1.18 2.19
C GLY A 74 3.39 -0.72 2.45
N GLY A 75 3.60 0.38 3.17
CA GLY A 75 4.94 0.88 3.52
C GLY A 75 5.70 0.00 4.53
N ASN A 76 5.02 -0.97 5.16
CA ASN A 76 5.65 -1.90 6.10
C ASN A 76 6.22 -3.14 5.41
N PHE A 77 5.98 -3.33 4.11
CA PHE A 77 6.37 -4.54 3.38
C PHE A 77 7.38 -4.21 2.28
N CYS A 78 8.50 -4.94 2.29
CA CYS A 78 9.57 -4.84 1.31
C CYS A 78 9.91 -6.25 0.80
N ASN A 79 9.56 -6.54 -0.45
CA ASN A 79 9.80 -7.84 -1.08
C ASN A 79 11.03 -7.72 -2.00
N VAL A 80 12.14 -8.33 -1.58
CA VAL A 80 13.39 -8.37 -2.33
C VAL A 80 13.34 -9.54 -3.30
N VAL A 81 13.55 -9.25 -4.58
CA VAL A 81 13.37 -10.19 -5.68
C VAL A 81 14.57 -10.13 -6.63
N SER A 82 15.25 -11.26 -6.79
CA SER A 82 16.29 -11.42 -7.80
C SER A 82 15.68 -11.42 -9.21
N GLN A 83 16.37 -10.86 -10.20
CA GLN A 83 15.92 -10.75 -11.59
C GLN A 83 15.44 -12.09 -12.19
N HIS A 84 16.10 -13.19 -11.84
CA HIS A 84 15.87 -14.51 -12.45
C HIS A 84 15.08 -15.49 -11.57
N ASP A 85 14.66 -15.07 -10.38
CA ASP A 85 14.01 -15.97 -9.43
C ASP A 85 12.57 -16.32 -9.86
N VAL A 86 12.23 -17.59 -10.03
CA VAL A 86 10.85 -17.95 -10.37
C VAL A 86 9.86 -17.81 -9.23
N VAL A 87 10.30 -17.92 -7.97
CA VAL A 87 9.38 -18.13 -6.84
C VAL A 87 8.39 -16.97 -6.65
N PRO A 88 8.80 -15.69 -6.74
CA PRO A 88 7.88 -14.55 -6.74
C PRO A 88 6.92 -14.50 -7.93
N ARG A 89 7.17 -15.28 -8.99
CA ARG A 89 6.38 -15.32 -10.23
C ARG A 89 5.52 -16.58 -10.36
N LEU A 90 5.79 -17.64 -9.59
CA LEU A 90 5.10 -18.94 -9.67
C LEU A 90 3.57 -18.83 -9.60
N LEU A 91 3.07 -18.03 -8.67
CA LEU A 91 1.64 -17.92 -8.41
C LEU A 91 0.90 -17.07 -9.44
N PHE A 92 1.56 -16.59 -10.50
CA PHE A 92 0.85 -16.08 -11.68
C PHE A 92 0.32 -17.21 -12.59
N CYS A 93 0.87 -18.42 -12.46
CA CYS A 93 0.46 -19.58 -13.23
C CYS A 93 -0.73 -20.31 -12.58
N PRO A 94 -1.58 -20.98 -13.38
CA PRO A 94 -2.53 -21.96 -12.88
C PRO A 94 -1.79 -23.07 -12.13
N LEU A 95 -2.25 -23.42 -10.94
CA LEU A 95 -1.58 -24.43 -10.09
C LEU A 95 -1.49 -25.80 -10.78
N ASP A 96 -2.47 -26.13 -11.63
CA ASP A 96 -2.52 -27.39 -12.37
C ASP A 96 -1.44 -27.51 -13.45
N ALA A 97 -0.91 -26.37 -13.91
CA ALA A 97 0.08 -26.32 -14.98
C ALA A 97 1.53 -26.31 -14.47
N VAL A 98 1.72 -26.20 -13.15
CA VAL A 98 3.04 -26.05 -12.54
C VAL A 98 3.55 -27.41 -12.05
N PRO A 99 4.68 -27.94 -12.57
CA PRO A 99 5.25 -29.20 -12.13
C PRO A 99 5.73 -29.10 -10.68
N VAL A 100 4.88 -29.56 -9.75
CA VAL A 100 5.08 -29.49 -8.30
C VAL A 100 6.39 -30.15 -7.87
N HIS A 101 6.81 -31.24 -8.54
CA HIS A 101 8.05 -31.94 -8.26
C HIS A 101 9.30 -31.11 -8.52
N VAL A 102 9.29 -30.21 -9.53
CA VAL A 102 10.40 -29.28 -9.80
C VAL A 102 10.51 -28.25 -8.67
N ILE A 103 9.38 -27.71 -8.20
CA ILE A 103 9.36 -26.76 -7.07
C ILE A 103 9.85 -27.42 -5.79
N ILE A 104 9.34 -28.60 -5.48
CA ILE A 104 9.75 -29.37 -4.29
C ILE A 104 11.24 -29.72 -4.40
N GLY A 105 11.71 -30.13 -5.58
CA GLY A 105 13.13 -30.39 -5.84
C GLY A 105 14.01 -29.17 -5.56
N MET A 106 13.63 -28.01 -6.07
CA MET A 106 14.34 -26.74 -5.81
C MET A 106 14.38 -26.38 -4.32
N GLN A 107 13.30 -26.63 -3.57
CA GLN A 107 13.24 -26.32 -2.14
C GLN A 107 14.02 -27.33 -1.28
N LEU A 108 13.97 -28.62 -1.63
CA LEU A 108 14.69 -29.68 -0.90
C LEU A 108 16.20 -29.60 -1.11
N GLN A 109 16.67 -29.21 -2.31
CA GLN A 109 18.10 -29.04 -2.59
C GLN A 109 18.74 -27.87 -1.81
N GLN A 110 17.95 -26.95 -1.26
CA GLN A 110 18.43 -25.88 -0.40
C GLN A 110 18.70 -26.31 1.05
N TRP A 111 18.39 -27.57 1.41
CA TRP A 111 18.60 -28.07 2.77
C TRP A 111 20.04 -28.51 3.03
N PRO A 112 20.70 -28.05 4.11
CA PRO A 112 22.06 -28.47 4.43
C PRO A 112 22.06 -29.94 4.85
N GLY A 113 22.50 -30.83 3.96
CA GLY A 113 22.60 -32.28 4.22
C GLY A 113 22.34 -33.18 3.01
N HIS A 114 21.85 -32.67 1.88
CA HIS A 114 21.70 -33.48 0.67
C HIS A 114 23.01 -33.60 -0.11
N THR A 115 23.58 -34.81 -0.15
CA THR A 115 24.68 -35.19 -1.04
C THR A 115 24.17 -35.43 -2.46
N HIS A 116 24.78 -34.76 -3.45
CA HIS A 116 24.50 -35.01 -4.87
C HIS A 116 24.96 -36.41 -5.27
N HIS A 117 24.00 -37.32 -5.51
CA HIS A 117 24.24 -38.59 -6.20
C HIS A 117 23.26 -38.74 -7.35
N THR A 118 23.49 -38.03 -8.45
CA THR A 118 22.72 -38.21 -9.70
C THR A 118 23.62 -38.01 -10.92
N GLY A 119 23.54 -38.93 -11.89
CA GLY A 119 24.42 -38.99 -13.06
C GLY A 119 24.07 -37.98 -14.16
N VAL A 120 24.95 -37.88 -15.17
CA VAL A 120 24.93 -36.89 -16.28
C VAL A 120 23.62 -36.91 -17.11
N MET A 121 22.89 -38.02 -17.12
CA MET A 121 21.63 -38.14 -17.88
C MET A 121 20.41 -37.60 -17.13
N THR A 122 20.41 -37.67 -15.80
CA THR A 122 19.37 -37.06 -14.96
C THR A 122 19.45 -35.53 -14.95
N THR A 123 20.63 -34.94 -15.09
CA THR A 123 20.82 -33.48 -15.18
C THR A 123 20.18 -32.88 -16.43
N ARG A 124 20.31 -33.51 -17.61
CA ARG A 124 19.77 -32.97 -18.87
C ARG A 124 18.24 -32.95 -18.94
N VAL A 125 17.59 -33.92 -18.29
CA VAL A 125 16.11 -33.98 -18.21
C VAL A 125 15.61 -32.87 -17.28
N VAL A 126 16.28 -32.67 -16.15
CA VAL A 126 15.98 -31.58 -15.22
C VAL A 126 16.18 -30.22 -15.88
N ASP A 127 17.24 -30.03 -16.67
CA ASP A 127 17.49 -28.77 -17.40
C ASP A 127 16.36 -28.44 -18.40
N ALA A 128 15.85 -29.44 -19.13
CA ALA A 128 14.75 -29.26 -20.08
C ALA A 128 13.41 -28.95 -19.37
N GLU A 129 13.15 -29.59 -18.24
CA GLU A 129 11.97 -29.33 -17.41
C GLU A 129 12.03 -27.93 -16.74
N GLN A 130 13.21 -27.50 -16.30
CA GLN A 130 13.43 -26.16 -15.75
C GLN A 130 13.21 -25.07 -16.81
N GLU A 131 13.69 -25.29 -18.04
CA GLU A 131 13.47 -24.38 -19.15
C GLU A 131 11.99 -24.31 -19.56
N GLY A 132 11.29 -25.46 -19.59
CA GLY A 132 9.84 -25.51 -19.80
C GLY A 132 9.06 -24.73 -18.73
N LEU A 133 9.45 -24.88 -17.46
CA LEU A 133 8.87 -24.11 -16.35
C LEU A 133 9.13 -22.61 -16.51
N ARG A 134 10.34 -22.22 -16.92
CA ARG A 134 10.73 -20.82 -17.16
C ARG A 134 9.87 -20.17 -18.24
N GLN A 135 9.68 -20.86 -19.37
CA GLN A 135 8.84 -20.38 -20.47
C GLN A 135 7.36 -20.28 -20.07
N LEU A 136 6.85 -21.28 -19.34
CA LEU A 136 5.48 -21.29 -18.84
C LEU A 136 5.23 -20.09 -17.90
N ILE A 137 6.14 -19.83 -16.97
CA ILE A 137 6.04 -18.70 -16.05
C ILE A 137 6.07 -17.40 -16.81
N GLN A 138 7.04 -17.22 -17.73
CA GLN A 138 7.14 -16.01 -18.53
C GLN A 138 5.86 -15.72 -19.31
N ALA A 139 5.26 -16.73 -19.95
CA ALA A 139 4.00 -16.59 -20.68
C ALA A 139 2.86 -16.12 -19.78
N HIS A 140 2.70 -16.71 -18.59
CA HIS A 140 1.63 -16.34 -17.66
C HIS A 140 1.84 -14.96 -17.02
N VAL A 141 3.07 -14.61 -16.62
CA VAL A 141 3.34 -13.26 -16.11
C VAL A 141 3.11 -12.22 -17.21
N ARG A 142 3.46 -12.53 -18.47
CA ARG A 142 3.15 -11.68 -19.63
C ARG A 142 1.65 -11.47 -19.78
N THR A 143 0.85 -12.53 -19.71
CA THR A 143 -0.61 -12.43 -19.81
C THR A 143 -1.18 -11.55 -18.70
N VAL A 144 -0.77 -11.76 -17.44
CA VAL A 144 -1.23 -10.95 -16.31
C VAL A 144 -0.79 -9.49 -16.47
N ALA A 145 0.42 -9.24 -16.97
CA ALA A 145 0.90 -7.90 -17.28
C ALA A 145 0.09 -7.24 -18.42
N MET A 146 -0.35 -8.00 -19.42
CA MET A 146 -1.15 -7.48 -20.53
C MET A 146 -2.63 -7.29 -20.17
N GLU A 147 -3.22 -8.19 -19.36
CA GLU A 147 -4.62 -8.10 -18.89
C GLU A 147 -4.88 -6.88 -18.01
N GLN A 148 -3.85 -6.38 -17.32
CA GLN A 148 -3.94 -5.12 -16.56
C GLN A 148 -4.19 -3.88 -17.45
N LYS A 149 -4.18 -4.03 -18.79
CA LYS A 149 -4.58 -3.00 -19.77
C LYS A 149 -6.11 -2.90 -19.95
N LEU A 150 -6.88 -3.91 -19.57
CA LEU A 150 -8.32 -3.97 -19.83
C LEU A 150 -9.15 -3.44 -18.66
N VAL A 151 -10.18 -2.65 -19.00
CA VAL A 151 -10.99 -1.83 -18.07
C VAL A 151 -11.98 -2.67 -17.25
N ASP A 152 -12.30 -3.90 -17.66
CA ASP A 152 -13.35 -4.69 -17.01
C ASP A 152 -12.80 -5.70 -15.97
N PRO A 153 -13.21 -5.62 -14.69
CA PRO A 153 -12.74 -6.53 -13.64
C PRO A 153 -13.29 -7.95 -13.71
N GLU A 154 -14.42 -8.17 -14.40
CA GLU A 154 -15.18 -9.43 -14.33
C GLU A 154 -14.78 -10.50 -15.35
N SER A 155 -13.94 -10.17 -16.35
CA SER A 155 -13.47 -11.11 -17.36
C SER A 155 -12.03 -11.60 -17.15
N ARG A 156 -11.46 -11.42 -15.95
CA ARG A 156 -10.05 -11.74 -15.66
C ARG A 156 -9.89 -13.25 -15.46
N GLY A 157 -9.47 -13.95 -16.52
CA GLY A 157 -9.06 -15.36 -16.47
C GLY A 157 -7.68 -15.60 -15.85
N GLY A 158 -6.94 -14.54 -15.50
CA GLY A 158 -5.62 -14.63 -14.88
C GLY A 158 -5.64 -14.99 -13.39
N SER A 159 -4.46 -15.35 -12.86
CA SER A 159 -4.27 -15.71 -11.45
C SER A 159 -4.90 -14.70 -10.47
N PRO A 160 -5.49 -15.17 -9.35
CA PRO A 160 -6.08 -14.29 -8.34
C PRO A 160 -5.04 -13.51 -7.54
N TYR A 161 -3.77 -13.92 -7.60
CA TYR A 161 -2.71 -13.36 -6.76
C TYR A 161 -2.25 -11.98 -7.26
N ARG A 162 -2.03 -11.04 -6.34
CA ARG A 162 -1.63 -9.67 -6.60
C ARG A 162 -0.48 -9.24 -5.69
N PRO A 163 0.50 -8.50 -6.23
CA PRO A 163 1.55 -7.94 -5.39
C PRO A 163 1.00 -6.86 -4.44
N PHE A 164 1.59 -6.80 -3.25
CA PHE A 164 1.38 -5.73 -2.29
C PHE A 164 2.72 -5.39 -1.61
N GLY A 165 2.83 -4.17 -1.10
CA GLY A 165 4.09 -3.66 -0.55
C GLY A 165 5.04 -3.16 -1.64
N ALA A 166 6.22 -2.73 -1.22
CA ALA A 166 7.30 -2.35 -2.12
C ALA A 166 8.02 -3.60 -2.64
N TYR A 167 8.38 -3.59 -3.92
CA TYR A 167 9.21 -4.60 -4.56
C TYR A 167 10.58 -4.01 -4.88
N VAL A 168 11.63 -4.66 -4.39
CA VAL A 168 13.02 -4.31 -4.69
C VAL A 168 13.57 -5.36 -5.64
N LEU A 169 13.73 -4.97 -6.90
CA LEU A 169 14.21 -5.86 -7.96
C LEU A 169 15.72 -5.69 -8.07
N CYS A 170 16.44 -6.78 -7.83
CA CYS A 170 17.89 -6.80 -7.75
C CYS A 170 18.49 -7.52 -8.95
N SER A 171 19.56 -6.92 -9.49
CA SER A 171 20.47 -7.54 -10.44
C SER A 171 21.93 -7.32 -10.01
N PRO A 172 22.91 -7.97 -10.66
CA PRO A 172 24.32 -7.65 -10.45
C PRO A 172 24.66 -6.18 -10.70
N GLU A 173 23.88 -5.47 -11.51
CA GLU A 173 24.04 -4.07 -11.85
C GLU A 173 23.54 -3.09 -10.78
N GLY A 174 22.64 -3.52 -9.90
CA GLY A 174 22.03 -2.66 -8.88
C GLY A 174 20.64 -3.13 -8.45
N ALA A 175 19.80 -2.21 -7.98
CA ALA A 175 18.38 -2.48 -7.77
C ALA A 175 17.50 -1.26 -8.03
N ALA A 176 16.24 -1.54 -8.33
CA ALA A 176 15.17 -0.55 -8.31
C ALA A 176 14.06 -0.95 -7.35
N CYS A 177 13.44 0.06 -6.74
CA CYS A 177 12.29 -0.11 -5.85
C CYS A 177 11.02 0.39 -6.56
N VAL A 178 9.96 -0.40 -6.48
CA VAL A 178 8.65 -0.12 -7.09
C VAL A 178 7.56 -0.32 -6.04
N ASP A 179 6.75 0.71 -5.79
CA ASP A 179 5.68 0.70 -4.77
C ASP A 179 4.27 0.45 -5.36
N ASN A 180 4.09 0.68 -6.66
CA ASN A 180 2.83 0.47 -7.35
C ASN A 180 2.65 -1.00 -7.77
N SER A 181 1.52 -1.62 -7.42
CA SER A 181 1.24 -3.03 -7.69
C SER A 181 1.24 -3.37 -9.19
N THR A 182 0.62 -2.54 -10.02
CA THR A 182 0.60 -2.71 -11.49
C THR A 182 2.02 -2.64 -12.05
N ALA A 183 2.78 -1.60 -11.68
CA ALA A 183 4.17 -1.47 -12.12
C ALA A 183 5.05 -2.62 -11.61
N ALA A 184 4.80 -3.14 -10.41
CA ALA A 184 5.51 -4.29 -9.86
C ALA A 184 5.29 -5.54 -10.72
N VAL A 185 4.06 -5.83 -11.17
CA VAL A 185 3.81 -6.96 -12.10
C VAL A 185 4.57 -6.77 -13.41
N GLN A 186 4.55 -5.57 -13.99
CA GLN A 186 5.26 -5.28 -15.25
C GLN A 186 6.76 -5.47 -15.10
N MET A 187 7.32 -5.02 -13.98
CA MET A 187 8.74 -5.16 -13.72
C MET A 187 9.13 -6.59 -13.37
N LEU A 188 8.29 -7.36 -12.67
CA LEU A 188 8.49 -8.79 -12.45
C LEU A 188 8.51 -9.58 -13.77
N TYR A 189 7.70 -9.16 -14.76
CA TYR A 189 7.74 -9.69 -16.12
C TYR A 189 9.02 -9.25 -16.86
N ALA A 190 9.29 -7.96 -16.92
CA ALA A 190 10.39 -7.41 -17.73
C ALA A 190 11.77 -7.89 -17.26
N THR A 191 12.00 -7.94 -15.94
CA THR A 191 13.24 -8.49 -15.36
C THR A 191 13.40 -9.98 -15.66
N PHE A 192 12.31 -10.72 -15.71
CA PHE A 192 12.32 -12.16 -16.01
C PHE A 192 12.42 -12.46 -17.52
N ALA A 193 11.94 -11.56 -18.38
CA ALA A 193 12.11 -11.67 -19.82
C ALA A 193 13.53 -11.30 -20.28
N ALA A 194 14.15 -10.31 -19.63
CA ALA A 194 15.51 -9.83 -19.95
C ALA A 194 16.60 -10.91 -19.82
N CYS A 195 16.37 -12.00 -19.09
CA CYS A 195 17.32 -13.13 -19.01
C CYS A 195 17.58 -13.76 -20.39
N TYR A 196 16.54 -13.86 -21.22
CA TYR A 196 16.62 -14.55 -22.52
C TYR A 196 17.40 -13.76 -23.57
N THR A 197 17.34 -12.42 -23.50
CA THR A 197 18.02 -11.57 -24.48
C THR A 197 19.53 -11.51 -24.25
N ARG A 198 19.98 -11.81 -23.03
CA ARG A 198 21.40 -11.73 -22.63
C ARG A 198 22.13 -13.08 -22.61
N GLY A 199 21.41 -14.19 -22.80
CA GLY A 199 21.98 -15.53 -22.75
C GLY A 199 22.42 -15.98 -21.35
N ASP A 200 21.83 -15.41 -20.30
CA ASP A 200 22.19 -15.74 -18.91
C ASP A 200 21.71 -17.16 -18.55
N THR A 201 22.67 -18.09 -18.42
CA THR A 201 22.46 -19.52 -18.11
C THR A 201 22.27 -19.81 -16.62
N THR A 202 21.91 -18.80 -15.81
CA THR A 202 21.72 -19.00 -14.37
C THR A 202 20.64 -20.05 -14.11
N SER A 203 21.01 -21.13 -13.43
CA SER A 203 20.05 -22.15 -13.03
C SER A 203 19.00 -21.55 -12.10
N LEU A 204 17.83 -22.17 -12.10
CA LEU A 204 16.69 -21.65 -11.38
C LEU A 204 16.89 -21.66 -9.86
N GLU A 205 17.62 -22.67 -9.38
CA GLU A 205 18.04 -22.83 -8.00
C GLU A 205 19.04 -21.74 -7.58
N ALA A 206 20.03 -21.44 -8.43
CA ALA A 206 21.02 -20.42 -8.16
C ALA A 206 20.37 -19.04 -8.09
N ALA A 207 19.42 -18.75 -8.99
CA ALA A 207 18.65 -17.51 -8.98
C ALA A 207 17.80 -17.32 -7.72
N HIS A 208 17.26 -18.41 -7.16
CA HIS A 208 16.48 -18.38 -5.92
C HIS A 208 17.35 -18.35 -4.64
N SER A 209 18.65 -18.71 -4.75
CA SER A 209 19.57 -18.81 -3.60
C SER A 209 20.56 -17.64 -3.51
N CYS A 210 20.65 -16.78 -4.52
CA CYS A 210 21.67 -15.72 -4.62
C CYS A 210 21.44 -14.47 -3.74
N TYR A 211 20.43 -14.47 -2.87
CA TYR A 211 20.06 -13.30 -2.07
C TYR A 211 21.17 -12.84 -1.12
N GLY A 212 21.99 -13.74 -0.59
CA GLY A 212 23.14 -13.40 0.25
C GLY A 212 24.16 -12.54 -0.49
N ASP A 213 24.58 -13.00 -1.68
CA ASP A 213 25.53 -12.28 -2.52
C ASP A 213 24.97 -10.96 -3.02
N LEU A 214 23.68 -10.93 -3.40
CA LEU A 214 23.00 -9.72 -3.82
C LEU A 214 23.07 -8.67 -2.72
N VAL A 215 22.61 -8.98 -1.51
CA VAL A 215 22.57 -8.04 -0.38
C VAL A 215 23.96 -7.49 -0.03
N LEU A 216 25.01 -8.31 -0.12
CA LEU A 216 26.38 -7.86 0.14
C LEU A 216 26.95 -6.96 -0.97
N LYS A 217 26.58 -7.19 -2.23
CA LYS A 217 27.07 -6.43 -3.39
C LYS A 217 26.31 -5.13 -3.63
N MET A 218 25.05 -5.02 -3.16
CA MET A 218 24.21 -3.83 -3.35
C MET A 218 24.88 -2.50 -2.94
N PRO A 219 25.48 -2.37 -1.75
CA PRO A 219 26.01 -1.08 -1.30
C PRO A 219 27.20 -0.63 -2.16
N GLN A 220 28.00 -1.58 -2.65
CA GLN A 220 29.19 -1.32 -3.46
C GLN A 220 28.78 -0.86 -4.88
N ASN A 221 27.79 -1.50 -5.48
CA ASN A 221 27.30 -1.16 -6.82
C ASN A 221 26.56 0.19 -6.87
N LEU A 222 25.82 0.54 -5.81
CA LEU A 222 25.16 1.85 -5.69
C LEU A 222 26.15 3.01 -5.60
N LEU A 223 27.32 2.80 -4.98
CA LEU A 223 28.38 3.80 -4.88
C LEU A 223 29.19 3.92 -6.17
N LEU A 224 29.58 2.80 -6.79
CA LEU A 224 30.41 2.79 -8.00
C LEU A 224 29.68 3.34 -9.24
N LYS A 225 28.42 2.96 -9.47
CA LYS A 225 27.69 3.38 -10.67
C LYS A 225 27.15 4.81 -10.61
N ARG A 226 26.93 5.37 -9.42
CA ARG A 226 26.61 6.80 -9.27
C ARG A 226 27.73 7.70 -9.78
N HIS A 227 28.98 7.24 -9.78
CA HIS A 227 30.13 7.97 -10.31
C HIS A 227 30.32 7.81 -11.83
N LEU A 228 30.13 6.61 -12.39
CA LEU A 228 30.31 6.35 -13.84
C LEU A 228 29.17 6.94 -14.69
N HIS A 229 27.91 6.76 -14.27
CA HIS A 229 26.74 7.20 -15.05
C HIS A 229 26.41 8.69 -14.92
N ALA A 230 26.94 9.38 -13.89
CA ALA A 230 26.82 10.84 -13.82
C ALA A 230 27.48 11.52 -15.04
N MET A 231 28.49 10.91 -15.66
CA MET A 231 29.15 11.46 -16.84
C MET A 231 28.42 11.10 -18.16
N ASP A 232 27.87 9.89 -18.31
CA ASP A 232 27.21 9.42 -19.55
C ASP A 232 25.72 9.83 -19.66
N VAL A 233 25.01 9.95 -18.53
CA VAL A 233 23.60 10.39 -18.49
C VAL A 233 23.49 11.90 -18.77
N LEU A 234 24.51 12.68 -18.43
CA LEU A 234 24.60 14.11 -18.77
C LEU A 234 24.84 14.33 -20.28
N ALA A 235 25.38 13.33 -20.99
CA ALA A 235 25.74 13.45 -22.40
C ALA A 235 24.65 12.97 -23.39
N SER A 236 23.70 12.12 -22.96
CA SER A 236 22.88 11.34 -23.91
C SER A 236 21.37 11.62 -23.98
N MET A 237 20.72 12.35 -23.08
CA MET A 237 19.24 12.51 -23.16
C MET A 237 18.71 13.90 -22.74
N SER A 238 17.94 14.53 -23.65
CA SER A 238 17.29 15.83 -23.49
C SER A 238 15.94 15.81 -22.74
N ASN A 239 15.71 14.84 -21.84
CA ASN A 239 14.43 14.68 -21.15
C ASN A 239 14.54 14.88 -19.63
N SER A 240 13.43 15.31 -19.01
CA SER A 240 13.31 15.65 -17.57
C SER A 240 14.05 14.68 -16.62
N ASN A 241 14.57 15.19 -15.50
CA ASN A 241 15.31 14.41 -14.47
C ASN A 241 14.62 13.10 -14.05
N TYR A 242 13.29 13.01 -14.17
CA TYR A 242 12.51 11.82 -13.87
C TYR A 242 12.70 10.68 -14.89
N ASP A 243 12.82 11.01 -16.18
CA ASP A 243 13.00 10.02 -17.25
C ASP A 243 14.40 9.40 -17.22
N ALA A 244 15.41 10.21 -16.87
CA ALA A 244 16.76 9.75 -16.56
C ALA A 244 16.75 8.77 -15.37
N GLY A 245 16.02 9.11 -14.30
CA GLY A 245 15.85 8.24 -13.13
C GLY A 245 15.18 6.90 -13.45
N ILE A 246 14.14 6.89 -14.31
CA ILE A 246 13.51 5.65 -14.76
C ILE A 246 14.49 4.79 -15.56
N SER A 247 15.23 5.39 -16.49
CA SER A 247 16.20 4.65 -17.31
C SER A 247 17.31 4.04 -16.44
N LEU A 248 17.83 4.80 -15.47
CA LEU A 248 18.81 4.30 -14.49
C LEU A 248 18.24 3.14 -13.65
N ALA A 249 17.00 3.25 -13.20
CA ALA A 249 16.34 2.21 -12.41
C ALA A 249 16.09 0.92 -13.23
N MET A 250 15.72 1.04 -14.50
CA MET A 250 15.56 -0.11 -15.38
C MET A 250 16.89 -0.82 -15.63
N GLU A 251 17.96 -0.08 -15.92
CA GLU A 251 19.30 -0.65 -16.10
C GLU A 251 19.80 -1.32 -14.81
N ALA A 252 19.60 -0.68 -13.65
CA ALA A 252 19.92 -1.25 -12.35
C ALA A 252 19.10 -2.49 -12.01
N SER A 253 17.97 -2.73 -12.69
CA SER A 253 17.18 -3.96 -12.54
C SER A 253 17.54 -5.04 -13.57
N GLY A 254 18.57 -4.81 -14.39
CA GLY A 254 18.98 -5.71 -15.47
C GLY A 254 18.19 -5.56 -16.78
N ILE A 255 17.36 -4.53 -16.92
CA ILE A 255 16.58 -4.28 -18.15
C ILE A 255 17.38 -3.35 -19.07
N GLY A 256 17.96 -3.89 -20.13
CA GLY A 256 18.67 -3.12 -21.14
C GLY A 256 17.74 -2.22 -21.97
N SER A 257 18.26 -1.08 -22.45
CA SER A 257 17.52 -0.11 -23.27
C SER A 257 16.96 -0.68 -24.58
N GLU A 258 17.58 -1.75 -25.09
CA GLU A 258 17.24 -2.41 -26.35
C GLU A 258 16.18 -3.52 -26.21
N ALA A 259 15.84 -3.91 -24.97
CA ALA A 259 14.83 -4.95 -24.75
C ALA A 259 13.44 -4.46 -25.17
N THR A 260 12.69 -5.28 -25.91
CA THR A 260 11.33 -4.93 -26.36
C THR A 260 10.39 -4.62 -25.19
N GLU A 261 10.62 -5.27 -24.05
CA GLU A 261 9.92 -5.13 -22.78
C GLU A 261 10.22 -3.81 -22.07
N ALA A 262 11.38 -3.19 -22.32
CA ALA A 262 11.80 -1.95 -21.67
C ALA A 262 10.86 -0.80 -22.01
N THR A 263 10.32 -0.76 -23.23
CA THR A 263 9.36 0.27 -23.66
C THR A 263 8.06 0.19 -22.86
N THR A 264 7.55 -1.03 -22.66
CA THR A 264 6.31 -1.30 -21.91
C THR A 264 6.51 -1.04 -20.42
N ALA A 265 7.62 -1.52 -19.85
CA ALA A 265 7.98 -1.25 -18.46
C ALA A 265 8.12 0.27 -18.20
N ARG A 266 8.80 0.99 -19.11
CA ARG A 266 8.96 2.46 -19.03
C ARG A 266 7.61 3.17 -19.09
N TYR A 267 6.70 2.76 -19.97
CA TYR A 267 5.34 3.32 -20.03
C TYR A 267 4.62 3.16 -18.69
N TRP A 268 4.63 1.96 -18.10
CA TRP A 268 3.94 1.70 -16.85
C TRP A 268 4.58 2.36 -15.63
N LEU A 269 5.91 2.52 -15.61
CA LEU A 269 6.60 3.31 -14.59
C LEU A 269 6.28 4.81 -14.70
N LYS A 270 6.02 5.31 -15.92
CA LYS A 270 5.52 6.67 -16.14
C LYS A 270 4.05 6.81 -15.75
N ALA A 271 3.22 5.83 -16.10
CA ALA A 271 1.79 5.82 -15.78
C ALA A 271 1.50 5.59 -14.29
N SER A 272 2.37 4.85 -13.60
CA SER A 272 2.28 4.60 -12.15
C SER A 272 2.71 5.80 -11.31
N LYS A 273 3.35 6.81 -11.93
CA LYS A 273 3.61 8.09 -11.29
C LYS A 273 2.29 8.63 -10.75
N ARG A 274 2.22 8.79 -9.42
CA ARG A 274 1.03 9.37 -8.77
C ARG A 274 0.71 10.70 -9.44
N ALA A 275 -0.41 10.76 -10.16
CA ALA A 275 -0.86 11.99 -10.80
C ALA A 275 -1.14 13.04 -9.71
N GLY A 276 -0.38 14.13 -9.70
CA GLY A 276 -0.58 15.26 -8.78
C GLY A 276 0.61 15.58 -7.87
N ARG A 277 0.35 16.40 -6.85
CA ARG A 277 1.36 16.82 -5.86
C ARG A 277 1.66 15.68 -4.90
N SER A 278 2.86 15.69 -4.29
CA SER A 278 3.22 14.71 -3.28
C SER A 278 2.21 14.70 -2.12
N PRO A 279 2.00 13.56 -1.45
CA PRO A 279 1.08 13.48 -0.31
C PRO A 279 1.39 14.49 0.80
N SER A 280 2.67 14.80 1.02
CA SER A 280 3.10 15.83 1.97
C SER A 280 2.66 17.24 1.56
N LEU A 281 2.83 17.61 0.29
CA LEU A 281 2.38 18.89 -0.25
C LEU A 281 0.85 19.02 -0.22
N ASN A 282 0.13 17.94 -0.50
CA ASN A 282 -1.33 17.89 -0.37
C ASN A 282 -1.77 18.10 1.09
N CYS A 283 -1.10 17.46 2.04
CA CYS A 283 -1.38 17.64 3.47
C CYS A 283 -1.08 19.08 3.96
N ALA A 284 -0.01 19.70 3.44
CA ALA A 284 0.31 21.10 3.72
C ALA A 284 -0.78 22.03 3.16
N GLY A 285 -1.17 21.85 1.90
CA GLY A 285 -2.26 22.61 1.28
C GLY A 285 -3.60 22.41 2.01
N LEU A 286 -3.89 21.20 2.47
CA LEU A 286 -5.05 20.90 3.31
C LEU A 286 -5.00 21.62 4.65
N SER A 287 -3.84 21.72 5.29
CA SER A 287 -3.68 22.48 6.53
C SER A 287 -4.02 23.96 6.35
N THR A 288 -3.61 24.56 5.23
CA THR A 288 -3.96 25.94 4.87
C THR A 288 -5.47 26.08 4.61
N ARG A 289 -6.07 25.14 3.87
CA ARG A 289 -7.53 25.13 3.64
C ARG A 289 -8.33 24.97 4.93
N LEU A 290 -7.86 24.13 5.86
CA LEU A 290 -8.46 23.97 7.18
C LEU A 290 -8.45 25.31 7.96
N GLY A 291 -7.35 26.04 7.91
CA GLY A 291 -7.27 27.39 8.49
C GLY A 291 -8.32 28.34 7.90
N ARG A 292 -8.51 28.33 6.57
CA ARG A 292 -9.49 29.17 5.89
C ARG A 292 -10.94 28.83 6.21
N ILE A 293 -11.26 27.57 6.52
CA ILE A 293 -12.62 27.14 6.84
C ILE A 293 -12.94 27.19 8.35
N THR A 294 -11.92 27.31 9.20
CA THR A 294 -12.09 27.43 10.66
C THR A 294 -13.05 28.54 11.09
N PRO A 295 -13.09 29.73 10.44
CA PRO A 295 -14.10 30.74 10.73
C PRO A 295 -15.55 30.28 10.53
N CYS A 296 -15.82 29.39 9.55
CA CYS A 296 -17.17 28.84 9.33
C CYS A 296 -17.62 28.01 10.55
N ARG A 297 -16.69 27.29 11.18
CA ARG A 297 -16.96 26.56 12.43
C ARG A 297 -17.30 27.52 13.57
N ALA A 298 -16.51 28.57 13.77
CA ALA A 298 -16.77 29.57 14.80
C ALA A 298 -18.14 30.25 14.64
N GLN A 299 -18.61 30.44 13.41
CA GLN A 299 -19.96 30.98 13.14
C GLN A 299 -21.08 30.01 13.59
N ILE A 300 -20.88 28.70 13.44
CA ILE A 300 -21.85 27.72 13.95
C ILE A 300 -21.78 27.62 15.48
N GLU A 301 -20.59 27.76 16.08
CA GLU A 301 -20.44 27.86 17.54
C GLU A 301 -21.17 29.10 18.09
N TRP A 302 -21.08 30.24 17.40
CA TRP A 302 -21.82 31.46 17.76
C TRP A 302 -23.33 31.31 17.58
N TYR A 303 -23.76 30.61 16.52
CA TYR A 303 -25.16 30.23 16.35
C TYR A 303 -25.62 29.35 17.51
N LYS A 304 -24.81 28.38 17.93
CA LYS A 304 -25.11 27.52 19.06
C LYS A 304 -25.28 28.34 20.35
N ALA A 305 -24.31 29.18 20.69
CA ALA A 305 -24.36 30.05 21.86
C ALA A 305 -25.58 30.99 21.87
N SER A 306 -26.09 31.39 20.70
CA SER A 306 -27.29 32.23 20.59
C SER A 306 -28.59 31.55 21.04
N PHE A 307 -28.63 30.21 21.09
CA PHE A 307 -29.86 29.45 21.37
C PHE A 307 -29.68 28.43 22.51
N ASP A 308 -28.50 28.34 23.12
CA ASP A 308 -28.18 27.40 24.19
C ASP A 308 -29.00 27.67 25.48
N ALA A 309 -29.39 28.92 25.75
CA ALA A 309 -30.17 29.30 26.94
C ALA A 309 -31.68 28.99 26.84
N ASP A 310 -32.21 28.84 25.62
CA ASP A 310 -33.64 28.71 25.38
C ASP A 310 -34.02 27.26 25.03
N MET A 311 -33.89 26.90 23.75
CA MET A 311 -34.41 25.65 23.17
C MET A 311 -33.32 24.75 22.59
N GLY A 312 -32.07 25.21 22.60
CA GLY A 312 -30.96 24.54 21.95
C GLY A 312 -30.90 24.77 20.44
N TYR A 313 -29.67 24.77 19.92
CA TYR A 313 -29.40 25.08 18.52
C TYR A 313 -29.97 24.07 17.51
N TYR A 314 -30.18 22.82 17.94
CA TYR A 314 -30.80 21.76 17.15
C TYR A 314 -32.27 22.10 16.80
N ASP A 315 -33.10 22.34 17.82
CA ASP A 315 -34.51 22.65 17.61
C ASP A 315 -34.71 24.02 16.96
N ALA A 316 -33.85 24.99 17.29
CA ALA A 316 -33.82 26.28 16.60
C ALA A 316 -33.57 26.13 15.09
N PHE A 317 -32.65 25.25 14.70
CA PHE A 317 -32.35 24.97 13.30
C PHE A 317 -33.48 24.21 12.61
N LYS A 318 -34.05 23.19 13.28
CA LYS A 318 -35.19 22.40 12.78
C LYS A 318 -36.44 23.26 12.54
N GLN A 319 -36.68 24.26 13.39
CA GLN A 319 -37.81 25.19 13.30
C GLN A 319 -37.50 26.46 12.49
N GLN A 320 -36.27 26.61 11.97
CA GLN A 320 -35.80 27.82 11.26
C GLN A 320 -36.00 29.14 12.03
N ARG A 321 -35.79 29.11 13.34
CA ARG A 321 -35.87 30.30 14.18
C ARG A 321 -34.83 31.32 13.71
N SER A 322 -35.25 32.58 13.61
CA SER A 322 -34.44 33.68 13.07
C SER A 322 -33.86 33.36 11.68
N PRO A 323 -34.66 33.53 10.58
CA PRO A 323 -34.29 33.12 9.22
C PRO A 323 -32.90 33.60 8.76
N LYS A 324 -32.48 34.80 9.18
CA LYS A 324 -31.14 35.35 8.90
C LYS A 324 -30.01 34.54 9.56
N LYS A 325 -30.18 34.14 10.83
CA LYS A 325 -29.20 33.32 11.57
C LYS A 325 -29.18 31.88 11.04
N PHE A 326 -30.37 31.31 10.77
CA PHE A 326 -30.51 30.00 10.14
C PHE A 326 -29.79 29.93 8.79
N GLY A 327 -30.05 30.88 7.89
CA GLY A 327 -29.47 30.88 6.54
C GLY A 327 -27.94 30.88 6.57
N LYS A 328 -27.34 31.69 7.45
CA LYS A 328 -25.88 31.69 7.67
C LYS A 328 -25.38 30.34 8.20
N ALA A 329 -25.99 29.80 9.24
CA ALA A 329 -25.61 28.51 9.81
C ALA A 329 -25.70 27.37 8.78
N ASN A 330 -26.75 27.35 7.96
CA ASN A 330 -26.94 26.34 6.92
C ASN A 330 -25.88 26.44 5.80
N ILE A 331 -25.51 27.66 5.37
CA ILE A 331 -24.43 27.86 4.40
C ILE A 331 -23.10 27.34 4.97
N TYR A 332 -22.79 27.64 6.23
CA TYR A 332 -21.54 27.19 6.86
C TYR A 332 -21.52 25.67 7.09
N ARG A 333 -22.65 25.06 7.42
CA ARG A 333 -22.84 23.59 7.49
C ARG A 333 -22.45 22.94 6.17
N LEU A 334 -23.01 23.42 5.05
CA LEU A 334 -22.73 22.88 3.71
C LEU A 334 -21.27 23.08 3.29
N LYS A 335 -20.69 24.25 3.56
CA LYS A 335 -19.26 24.53 3.28
C LYS A 335 -18.33 23.58 4.03
N LEU A 336 -18.60 23.35 5.32
CA LEU A 336 -17.82 22.41 6.13
C LEU A 336 -17.99 20.97 5.63
N GLY A 337 -19.21 20.58 5.23
CA GLY A 337 -19.48 19.29 4.60
C GLY A 337 -18.63 19.06 3.35
N GLN A 338 -18.66 20.00 2.40
CA GLN A 338 -17.88 19.94 1.16
C GLN A 338 -16.37 19.81 1.40
N PHE A 339 -15.84 20.50 2.41
CA PHE A 339 -14.43 20.38 2.78
C PHE A 339 -14.08 18.96 3.24
N TRP A 340 -14.89 18.38 4.13
CA TRP A 340 -14.65 17.03 4.63
C TRP A 340 -14.87 15.96 3.55
N ASP A 341 -15.86 16.12 2.67
CA ASP A 341 -16.06 15.22 1.52
C ASP A 341 -14.85 15.24 0.57
N GLY A 342 -14.25 16.42 0.36
CA GLY A 342 -12.98 16.58 -0.36
C GLY A 342 -11.82 15.88 0.33
N VAL A 343 -11.69 16.00 1.66
CA VAL A 343 -10.66 15.30 2.45
C VAL A 343 -10.81 13.78 2.32
N LEU A 344 -12.03 13.26 2.37
CA LEU A 344 -12.29 11.82 2.24
C LEU A 344 -11.96 11.29 0.86
N THR A 345 -12.33 12.03 -0.19
CA THR A 345 -11.95 11.71 -1.57
C THR A 345 -10.43 11.63 -1.73
N MET A 346 -9.69 12.59 -1.15
CA MET A 346 -8.23 12.56 -1.16
C MET A 346 -7.64 11.40 -0.34
N LEU A 347 -8.29 11.02 0.76
CA LEU A 347 -7.89 9.89 1.59
C LEU A 347 -8.07 8.56 0.85
N ASP A 348 -9.21 8.38 0.18
CA ASP A 348 -9.56 7.20 -0.64
C ASP A 348 -8.63 7.04 -1.82
N ASN A 349 -8.29 8.14 -2.49
CA ASN A 349 -7.37 8.15 -3.63
C ASN A 349 -5.89 8.05 -3.23
N SER A 350 -5.57 7.76 -1.95
CA SER A 350 -4.20 7.65 -1.45
C SER A 350 -3.33 8.90 -1.68
N GLN A 351 -3.95 10.08 -1.77
CA GLN A 351 -3.27 11.37 -2.04
C GLN A 351 -2.74 12.04 -0.77
N LEU A 352 -2.91 11.42 0.40
CA LEU A 352 -2.50 11.92 1.72
C LEU A 352 -1.45 11.01 2.39
N PRO A 353 -0.68 11.51 3.37
CA PRO A 353 0.32 10.72 4.09
C PRO A 353 -0.27 9.50 4.81
N HIS A 354 0.53 8.44 5.00
CA HIS A 354 0.07 7.17 5.59
C HIS A 354 -0.49 7.33 7.00
N ASP A 355 0.09 8.23 7.79
CA ASP A 355 -0.27 8.54 9.17
C ASP A 355 -1.35 9.64 9.28
N PHE A 356 -1.86 10.18 8.16
CA PHE A 356 -2.78 11.33 8.16
C PHE A 356 -3.99 11.15 9.09
N HIS A 357 -4.61 9.97 9.05
CA HIS A 357 -5.79 9.61 9.84
C HIS A 357 -5.49 9.47 11.35
N ARG A 358 -4.22 9.34 11.75
CA ARG A 358 -3.78 9.19 13.15
C ARG A 358 -3.29 10.50 13.77
N ARG A 359 -3.02 11.51 12.95
CA ARG A 359 -2.50 12.80 13.43
C ARG A 359 -3.56 13.53 14.26
N ALA A 360 -3.23 13.83 15.51
CA ALA A 360 -4.13 14.48 16.47
C ALA A 360 -4.85 15.72 15.91
N LYS A 361 -4.15 16.54 15.11
CA LYS A 361 -4.74 17.70 14.41
C LYS A 361 -6.01 17.35 13.61
N TRP A 362 -5.93 16.30 12.79
CA TRP A 362 -7.02 15.90 11.89
C TRP A 362 -8.11 15.15 12.64
N VAL A 363 -7.73 14.30 13.59
CA VAL A 363 -8.66 13.59 14.48
C VAL A 363 -9.51 14.60 15.27
N ASN A 364 -8.88 15.57 15.92
CA ASN A 364 -9.57 16.59 16.71
C ASN A 364 -10.43 17.48 15.82
N ALA A 365 -9.93 17.92 14.67
CA ALA A 365 -10.72 18.73 13.74
C ALA A 365 -11.97 17.99 13.23
N ALA A 366 -11.85 16.72 12.86
CA ALA A 366 -12.97 15.89 12.42
C ALA A 366 -13.99 15.69 13.56
N ARG A 367 -13.49 15.50 14.78
CA ARG A 367 -14.33 15.36 15.97
C ARG A 367 -15.12 16.62 16.30
N PHE A 368 -14.46 17.78 16.31
CA PHE A 368 -15.15 19.05 16.55
C PHE A 368 -16.21 19.31 15.47
N TYR A 369 -15.88 19.02 14.20
CA TYR A 369 -16.84 19.10 13.12
C TYR A 369 -18.05 18.18 13.36
N GLN A 370 -17.81 16.91 13.69
CA GLN A 370 -18.89 15.95 13.95
C GLN A 370 -19.80 16.42 15.09
N LEU A 371 -19.23 16.74 16.25
CA LEU A 371 -20.01 17.12 17.44
C LEU A 371 -20.82 18.41 17.22
N LEU A 372 -20.30 19.34 16.41
CA LEU A 372 -20.96 20.61 16.16
C LEU A 372 -22.01 20.51 15.05
N VAL A 373 -21.69 19.82 13.95
CA VAL A 373 -22.43 19.88 12.68
C VAL A 373 -23.35 18.68 12.45
N GLU A 374 -23.01 17.47 12.91
CA GLU A 374 -23.85 16.29 12.75
C GLU A 374 -25.28 16.51 13.30
N PRO A 375 -25.49 17.17 14.46
CA PRO A 375 -26.84 17.49 14.93
C PRO A 375 -27.63 18.38 13.97
N LEU A 376 -26.99 19.30 13.24
CA LEU A 376 -27.66 20.13 12.24
C LEU A 376 -28.06 19.33 11.00
N ASP A 377 -27.22 18.38 10.57
CA ASP A 377 -27.55 17.46 9.48
C ASP A 377 -28.72 16.54 9.86
N ILE A 378 -28.77 16.07 11.12
CA ILE A 378 -29.91 15.32 11.68
C ILE A 378 -31.17 16.20 11.70
N ALA A 379 -31.06 17.45 12.14
CA ALA A 379 -32.18 18.39 12.17
C ALA A 379 -32.76 18.61 10.77
N ASP A 380 -31.91 18.82 9.76
CA ASP A 380 -32.31 18.97 8.35
C ASP A 380 -32.98 17.68 7.82
N TYR A 381 -32.43 16.51 8.15
CA TYR A 381 -33.00 15.22 7.76
C TYR A 381 -34.42 15.01 8.28
N HIS A 382 -34.65 15.30 9.57
CA HIS A 382 -35.98 15.17 10.17
C HIS A 382 -36.94 16.27 9.72
N ARG A 383 -36.45 17.49 9.52
CA ARG A 383 -37.24 18.62 9.02
C ARG A 383 -37.81 18.35 7.63
N ASN A 384 -37.01 17.78 6.73
CA ASN A 384 -37.43 17.45 5.37
C ASN A 384 -38.24 16.14 5.28
N ASN A 385 -38.70 15.59 6.41
CA ASN A 385 -39.43 14.32 6.50
C ASN A 385 -38.72 13.11 5.85
N LEU A 386 -37.41 13.17 5.66
CA LEU A 386 -36.65 12.09 5.00
C LEU A 386 -36.68 10.79 5.81
N HIS A 387 -36.88 10.87 7.12
CA HIS A 387 -37.09 9.71 7.97
C HIS A 387 -38.34 8.88 7.61
N LYS A 388 -39.35 9.50 6.98
CA LYS A 388 -40.57 8.83 6.52
C LYS A 388 -40.41 8.20 5.13
N THR A 389 -39.54 8.75 4.29
CA THR A 389 -39.35 8.29 2.90
C THR A 389 -38.15 7.36 2.73
N ARG A 390 -37.04 7.62 3.43
CA ARG A 390 -35.77 6.87 3.34
C ARG A 390 -35.47 5.99 4.55
N GLY A 391 -36.27 6.07 5.62
CA GLY A 391 -36.07 5.31 6.86
C GLY A 391 -35.17 6.02 7.88
N GLY A 392 -34.74 5.29 8.93
CA GLY A 392 -33.98 5.87 10.05
C GLY A 392 -32.66 6.54 9.64
N TYR A 393 -32.31 7.66 10.29
CA TYR A 393 -31.11 8.45 9.96
C TYR A 393 -29.82 7.61 10.01
N ILE A 394 -29.64 6.81 11.06
CA ILE A 394 -28.41 6.02 11.27
C ILE A 394 -28.17 5.02 10.13
N THR A 395 -29.24 4.45 9.56
CA THR A 395 -29.14 3.41 8.53
C THR A 395 -29.10 3.98 7.11
N HIS A 396 -29.86 5.05 6.82
CA HIS A 396 -30.08 5.51 5.44
C HIS A 396 -29.79 7.01 5.21
N GLY A 397 -29.59 7.79 6.28
CA GLY A 397 -29.41 9.24 6.22
C GLY A 397 -28.03 9.75 6.65
N ARG A 398 -27.23 8.92 7.32
CA ARG A 398 -25.93 9.33 7.89
C ARG A 398 -24.85 9.36 6.81
N ASP A 399 -24.31 10.55 6.56
CA ASP A 399 -23.24 10.74 5.58
C ASP A 399 -21.96 9.98 5.99
N ARG A 400 -21.27 9.44 4.97
CA ARG A 400 -20.00 8.69 5.14
C ARG A 400 -18.94 9.46 5.93
N ARG A 401 -18.96 10.79 5.87
CA ARG A 401 -18.05 11.67 6.61
C ARG A 401 -18.14 11.54 8.12
N TYR A 402 -19.33 11.30 8.66
CA TYR A 402 -19.51 11.10 10.09
C TYR A 402 -19.15 9.68 10.52
N VAL A 403 -19.42 8.68 9.67
CA VAL A 403 -19.01 7.29 9.93
C VAL A 403 -17.48 7.19 10.00
N ARG A 404 -16.76 7.82 9.07
CA ARG A 404 -15.29 7.82 9.09
C ARG A 404 -14.70 8.67 10.21
N ALA A 405 -15.29 9.83 10.52
CA ALA A 405 -14.90 10.58 11.71
C ALA A 405 -15.06 9.72 12.97
N ALA A 406 -16.20 9.06 13.14
CA ALA A 406 -16.48 8.16 14.26
C ALA A 406 -15.50 6.98 14.35
N ASN A 407 -15.18 6.31 13.24
CA ASN A 407 -14.20 5.21 13.24
C ASN A 407 -12.78 5.69 13.57
N THR A 408 -12.38 6.85 13.07
CA THR A 408 -11.11 7.50 13.44
C THR A 408 -11.08 7.87 14.93
N ILE A 409 -12.24 8.25 15.48
CA ILE A 409 -12.43 8.61 16.89
C ILE A 409 -12.40 7.39 17.81
N VAL A 410 -13.04 6.26 17.46
CA VAL A 410 -12.97 5.02 18.25
C VAL A 410 -11.51 4.57 18.41
N HIS A 411 -10.72 4.63 17.33
CA HIS A 411 -9.28 4.37 17.40
C HIS A 411 -8.52 5.36 18.29
N ALA A 412 -8.87 6.66 18.29
CA ALA A 412 -8.15 7.68 19.06
C ALA A 412 -8.58 7.82 20.53
N TRP A 413 -9.86 7.57 20.85
CA TRP A 413 -10.41 7.62 22.21
C TRP A 413 -9.90 6.48 23.07
N SER A 414 -9.78 5.29 22.48
CA SER A 414 -9.26 4.17 23.21
C SER A 414 -7.77 4.32 23.56
N VAL A 415 -7.04 5.17 22.83
CA VAL A 415 -5.65 5.58 23.12
C VAL A 415 -5.59 6.64 24.24
N SER A 416 -6.58 7.54 24.33
CA SER A 416 -6.57 8.68 25.27
C SER A 416 -7.12 8.32 26.66
N SER A 417 -8.10 7.43 26.76
CA SER A 417 -8.67 7.00 28.07
C SER A 417 -7.68 6.21 28.93
N GLN A 418 -6.58 5.70 28.36
CA GLN A 418 -5.56 4.95 29.09
C GLN A 418 -4.39 5.82 29.60
N SER A 419 -4.23 7.05 29.11
CA SER A 419 -3.22 8.00 29.64
C SER A 419 -3.67 8.69 30.93
N ILE A 420 -4.91 8.47 31.37
CA ILE A 420 -5.48 9.06 32.60
C ILE A 420 -5.36 8.09 33.79
N HIS A 421 -5.00 6.82 33.55
CA HIS A 421 -4.93 5.77 34.58
C HIS A 421 -3.52 5.36 35.02
N THR A 422 -2.49 6.17 34.79
CA THR A 422 -1.24 6.06 35.57
C THR A 422 -1.36 6.95 36.80
N PRO A 423 -1.72 6.42 37.99
CA PRO A 423 -1.49 7.16 39.22
C PRO A 423 0.02 7.35 39.36
N GLN A 424 0.45 8.61 39.51
CA GLN A 424 1.76 8.88 40.06
C GLN A 424 1.76 8.37 41.50
N VAL A 425 2.48 7.27 41.75
CA VAL A 425 3.08 6.94 43.05
C VAL A 425 4.49 6.44 42.79
#